data_AF-A0A966TYP2-F1
#
_entry.id   AF-A0A966TYP2-F1
#
_cell.length_a   1.000
_cell.length_b   1.000
_cell.length_c   1.000
_cell.angle_alpha   90.00
_cell.angle_beta   90.00
_cell.angle_gamma   90.00
#
_symmetry.space_group_name_H-M   'P 1'
#
loop_
_entity.id
_entity.type
_entity.pdbx_description
1 polymer ?
#
loop_
_entity_poly.entity_id
_entity_poly.type
_entity_poly.pdbx_seq_one_letter_code
_entity_poly.pdbx_strand_id
1 'polypeptide(L)'
;MKMKRRNLIQASAAAFAAPSLAQAQNYRVIRFKPNADATILDPLFSTAFSTRYLALLSYDMLYGMDDALNPHPQMAAGHVVDNDNKLWRITLRDDGTIDFTEHRKSLTVRLNLDPKKLMRDR
;
A
#
# COMPACT_ATOMS: atom_id res chain seq x y z
N MET A 1 49.14 -21.38 8.84
CA MET A 1 47.74 -21.83 8.64
C MET A 1 47.54 -22.22 7.19
N LYS A 2 47.51 -23.52 6.83
CA LYS A 2 47.35 -23.97 5.43
C LYS A 2 45.85 -23.98 5.08
N MET A 3 45.38 -23.00 4.31
CA MET A 3 44.01 -23.02 3.78
C MET A 3 43.87 -24.17 2.77
N LYS A 4 42.98 -25.11 3.07
CA LYS A 4 42.67 -26.25 2.19
C LYS A 4 41.77 -25.74 1.06
N ARG A 5 42.17 -25.99 -0.20
CA ARG A 5 41.40 -25.64 -1.42
C ARG A 5 39.94 -26.12 -1.38
N ARG A 6 39.68 -27.21 -0.65
CA ARG A 6 38.33 -27.77 -0.42
C ARG A 6 37.42 -26.81 0.35
N ASN A 7 37.96 -26.05 1.30
CA ASN A 7 37.19 -25.08 2.09
C ASN A 7 36.78 -23.87 1.23
N LEU A 8 37.59 -23.52 0.22
CA LEU A 8 37.27 -22.45 -0.73
C LEU A 8 36.08 -22.85 -1.63
N ILE A 9 36.08 -24.10 -2.12
CA ILE A 9 35.00 -24.62 -2.97
C ILE A 9 33.68 -24.73 -2.18
N GLN A 10 33.76 -25.17 -0.93
CA GLN A 10 32.59 -25.31 -0.06
C GLN A 10 31.97 -23.94 0.30
N ALA A 11 32.80 -22.92 0.49
CA ALA A 11 32.34 -21.54 0.69
C ALA A 11 31.68 -20.95 -0.57
N SER A 12 32.22 -21.24 -1.76
CA SER A 12 31.61 -20.77 -3.03
C SER A 12 30.26 -21.44 -3.31
N ALA A 13 30.07 -22.71 -2.98
CA ALA A 13 28.80 -23.40 -3.18
C ALA A 13 27.68 -22.83 -2.28
N ALA A 14 28.01 -22.43 -1.06
CA ALA A 14 27.06 -21.76 -0.16
C ALA A 14 26.64 -20.37 -0.66
N ALA A 15 27.53 -19.66 -1.37
CA ALA A 15 27.21 -18.36 -1.98
C ALA A 15 26.25 -18.46 -3.17
N PHE A 16 26.24 -19.57 -3.91
CA PHE A 16 25.28 -19.81 -5.01
C PHE A 16 23.91 -20.30 -4.52
N ALA A 17 23.83 -20.90 -3.33
CA ALA A 17 22.59 -21.35 -2.73
C ALA A 17 21.92 -20.28 -1.85
N ALA A 18 22.62 -19.18 -1.56
CA ALA A 18 22.04 -18.06 -0.83
C ALA A 18 21.02 -17.35 -1.73
N PRO A 19 19.78 -17.08 -1.25
CA PRO A 19 18.87 -16.21 -1.96
C PRO A 19 19.57 -14.89 -2.24
N SER A 20 19.36 -14.36 -3.43
CA SER A 20 19.85 -13.05 -3.88
C SER A 20 19.18 -11.95 -3.05
N LEU A 21 19.63 -11.77 -1.80
CA LEU A 21 19.12 -10.76 -0.88
C LEU A 21 19.55 -9.33 -1.26
N ALA A 22 20.40 -9.18 -2.29
CA ALA A 22 21.06 -7.92 -2.64
C ALA A 22 20.99 -7.56 -4.14
N GLN A 23 20.10 -8.14 -4.93
CA GLN A 23 19.69 -7.48 -6.17
C GLN A 23 18.68 -6.41 -5.79
N ALA A 24 19.17 -5.27 -5.30
CA ALA A 24 18.39 -4.04 -5.28
C ALA A 24 17.80 -3.90 -6.69
N GLN A 25 16.47 -3.85 -6.79
CA GLN A 25 15.81 -3.83 -8.09
C GLN A 25 16.32 -2.59 -8.85
N ASN A 26 17.18 -2.80 -9.84
CA ASN A 26 17.55 -1.75 -10.79
C ASN A 26 16.27 -1.08 -11.28
N TYR A 27 16.25 0.25 -11.44
CA TYR A 27 15.12 1.00 -11.97
C TYR A 27 14.54 0.30 -13.21
N ARG A 28 13.44 -0.42 -13.03
CA ARG A 28 12.78 -1.19 -14.08
C ARG A 28 11.53 -0.45 -14.48
N VAL A 29 11.55 0.09 -15.70
CA VAL A 29 10.35 0.70 -16.28
C VAL A 29 9.31 -0.39 -16.49
N ILE A 30 8.21 -0.31 -15.75
CA ILE A 30 7.02 -1.14 -15.96
C ILE A 30 6.19 -0.48 -17.05
N ARG A 31 5.94 -1.20 -18.14
CA ARG A 31 5.03 -0.76 -19.21
C ARG A 31 3.70 -1.49 -19.05
N PHE A 32 2.65 -0.73 -18.76
CA PHE A 32 1.31 -1.24 -18.55
C PHE A 32 0.35 -0.59 -19.55
N LYS A 33 -0.50 -1.38 -20.20
CA LYS A 33 -1.57 -0.91 -21.07
C LYS A 33 -2.91 -1.13 -20.35
N PRO A 34 -3.57 -0.08 -19.84
CA PRO A 34 -4.89 -0.22 -19.24
C PRO A 34 -5.94 -0.66 -20.27
N ASN A 35 -7.08 -1.16 -19.79
CA ASN A 35 -8.18 -1.64 -20.62
C ASN A 35 -8.87 -0.54 -21.45
N ALA A 36 -8.68 0.73 -21.08
CA ALA A 36 -9.17 1.92 -21.78
C ALA A 36 -8.31 3.13 -21.41
N ASP A 37 -8.44 4.22 -22.16
CA ASP A 37 -7.77 5.48 -21.86
C ASP A 37 -8.28 6.09 -20.54
N ALA A 38 -7.40 6.75 -19.79
CA ALA A 38 -7.75 7.48 -18.57
C ALA A 38 -8.10 8.94 -18.94
N THR A 39 -9.33 9.17 -19.41
CA THR A 39 -9.80 10.52 -19.81
C THR A 39 -10.01 11.45 -18.62
N ILE A 40 -10.38 10.88 -17.47
CA ILE A 40 -10.57 11.60 -16.20
C ILE A 40 -9.50 11.09 -15.23
N LEU A 41 -8.71 12.00 -14.67
CA LEU A 41 -7.64 11.66 -13.73
C LEU A 41 -8.15 11.60 -12.28
N ASP A 42 -9.17 12.40 -11.96
CA ASP A 42 -9.72 12.47 -10.61
C ASP A 42 -10.68 11.29 -10.34
N PRO A 43 -10.36 10.40 -9.39
CA PRO A 43 -11.20 9.27 -9.05
C PRO A 43 -12.53 9.65 -8.36
N LEU A 44 -12.71 10.89 -7.91
CA LEU A 44 -13.98 11.35 -7.33
C LEU A 44 -15.08 11.53 -8.39
N PHE A 45 -14.71 11.84 -9.63
CA PHE A 45 -15.65 12.15 -10.71
C PHE A 45 -15.80 11.03 -11.74
N SER A 46 -15.19 9.86 -11.50
CA SER A 46 -15.15 8.75 -12.44
C SER A 46 -15.30 7.41 -11.73
N THR A 47 -16.04 6.49 -12.36
CA THR A 47 -16.12 5.08 -11.94
C THR A 47 -15.33 4.16 -12.85
N ALA A 48 -14.58 4.70 -13.82
CA ALA A 48 -13.83 3.91 -14.79
C ALA A 48 -12.61 3.23 -14.15
N PHE A 49 -12.34 1.97 -14.53
CA PHE A 49 -11.17 1.25 -14.06
C PHE A 49 -9.84 1.89 -14.47
N SER A 50 -9.77 2.53 -15.64
CA SER A 50 -8.56 3.24 -16.09
C SER A 50 -8.18 4.39 -15.16
N THR A 51 -9.16 5.19 -14.72
CA THR A 51 -8.97 6.22 -13.69
C THR A 51 -8.52 5.59 -12.37
N ARG A 52 -9.13 4.47 -11.96
CA ARG A 52 -8.73 3.76 -10.73
C ARG A 52 -7.28 3.29 -10.76
N TYR A 53 -6.81 2.71 -11.87
CA TYR A 53 -5.42 2.27 -11.99
C TYR A 53 -4.45 3.45 -11.84
N LEU A 54 -4.74 4.58 -12.51
CA LEU A 54 -3.93 5.78 -12.35
C LEU A 54 -3.94 6.30 -10.90
N ALA A 55 -5.12 6.30 -10.28
CA ALA A 55 -5.28 6.79 -8.92
C ALA A 55 -4.47 5.97 -7.91
N LEU A 56 -4.48 4.63 -8.05
CA LEU A 56 -3.70 3.74 -7.20
C LEU A 56 -2.17 3.85 -7.41
N LEU A 57 -1.73 4.41 -8.54
CA LEU A 57 -0.32 4.65 -8.82
C LEU A 57 0.14 6.06 -8.40
N SER A 58 -0.78 7.02 -8.33
CA SER A 58 -0.46 8.44 -8.11
C SER A 58 -0.79 8.93 -6.71
N TYR A 59 -1.78 8.32 -6.04
CA TYR A 59 -2.26 8.74 -4.74
C TYR A 59 -2.01 7.65 -3.69
N ASP A 60 -1.55 8.08 -2.52
CA ASP A 60 -1.44 7.21 -1.36
C ASP A 60 -2.79 7.03 -0.66
N MET A 61 -3.01 5.81 -0.15
CA MET A 61 -4.22 5.42 0.57
C MET A 61 -3.92 5.18 2.05
N LEU A 62 -4.91 5.36 2.92
CA LEU A 62 -4.79 4.99 4.34
C LEU A 62 -4.54 3.49 4.51
N TYR A 63 -5.26 2.69 3.73
CA TYR A 63 -5.15 1.24 3.67
C TYR A 63 -5.08 0.78 2.21
N GLY A 64 -4.20 -0.18 1.94
CA GLY A 64 -4.15 -0.94 0.70
C GLY A 64 -4.78 -2.31 0.89
N MET A 65 -4.79 -3.13 -0.17
CA MET A 65 -5.21 -4.52 -0.11
C MET A 65 -4.09 -5.41 -0.67
N ASP A 66 -3.97 -6.63 -0.14
CA ASP A 66 -3.12 -7.66 -0.74
C ASP A 66 -3.85 -8.46 -1.83
N ASP A 67 -3.16 -9.43 -2.43
CA ASP A 67 -3.72 -10.31 -3.47
C ASP A 67 -4.88 -11.17 -2.96
N ALA A 68 -5.01 -11.35 -1.64
CA ALA A 68 -6.11 -12.04 -0.99
C ALA A 68 -7.23 -11.06 -0.52
N LEU A 69 -7.15 -9.79 -0.93
CA LEU A 69 -8.08 -8.71 -0.60
C LEU A 69 -8.14 -8.38 0.90
N ASN A 70 -7.11 -8.74 1.67
CA ASN A 70 -7.02 -8.33 3.06
C ASN A 70 -6.56 -6.88 3.13
N PRO A 71 -7.21 -6.04 3.96
CA PRO A 71 -6.79 -4.67 4.14
C PRO A 71 -5.50 -4.60 4.96
N HIS A 72 -4.52 -3.85 4.46
CA HIS A 72 -3.24 -3.60 5.12
C HIS A 72 -3.01 -2.10 5.32
N PRO A 73 -2.50 -1.67 6.49
CA PRO A 73 -2.15 -0.28 6.71
C PRO A 73 -1.07 0.18 5.72
N GLN A 74 -1.28 1.35 5.10
CA GLN A 74 -0.31 1.98 4.19
C GLN A 74 0.16 3.31 4.79
N MET A 75 -0.61 4.40 4.64
CA MET A 75 -0.36 5.65 5.36
C MET A 75 -0.76 5.57 6.84
N ALA A 76 -1.72 4.71 7.17
CA ALA A 76 -2.15 4.53 8.55
C ALA A 76 -1.07 3.80 9.35
N ALA A 77 -0.64 4.39 10.47
CA ALA A 77 0.11 3.68 11.50
C ALA A 77 -0.80 2.78 12.34
N GLY A 78 -2.08 3.15 12.43
CA GLY A 78 -3.10 2.40 13.15
C GLY A 78 -4.41 3.17 13.25
N HIS A 79 -5.41 2.55 13.86
CA HIS A 79 -6.70 3.19 14.09
C HIS A 79 -7.33 2.75 15.41
N VAL A 80 -8.19 3.62 15.95
CA VAL A 80 -9.05 3.33 17.09
C VAL A 80 -10.50 3.51 16.65
N VAL A 81 -11.33 2.54 17.00
CA VAL A 81 -12.77 2.55 16.72
C VAL A 81 -13.53 2.79 18.03
N ASP A 82 -14.49 3.70 17.99
CA ASP A 82 -15.30 4.10 19.14
C ASP A 82 -16.74 4.44 18.72
N ASN A 83 -17.62 4.71 19.69
CA ASN A 83 -19.01 5.11 19.50
C ASN A 83 -19.79 4.11 18.62
N ASP A 84 -19.84 2.84 19.04
CA ASP A 84 -20.51 1.75 18.33
C ASP A 84 -20.09 1.65 16.84
N ASN A 85 -18.79 1.73 16.59
CA ASN A 85 -18.17 1.70 15.26
C ASN A 85 -18.44 2.92 14.35
N LYS A 86 -18.94 4.03 14.90
CA LYS A 86 -19.25 5.24 14.13
C LYS A 86 -18.13 6.29 14.14
N LEU A 87 -17.20 6.20 15.08
CA LEU A 87 -16.06 7.10 15.19
C LEU A 87 -14.76 6.34 14.96
N TRP A 88 -14.02 6.75 13.94
CA TRP A 88 -12.73 6.18 13.58
C TRP A 88 -11.66 7.25 13.68
N ARG A 89 -10.67 7.01 14.53
CA ARG A 89 -9.50 7.88 14.66
C ARG A 89 -8.30 7.14 14.09
N ILE A 90 -7.74 7.66 13.01
CA ILE A 90 -6.64 7.04 12.28
C ILE A 90 -5.39 7.87 12.53
N THR A 91 -4.34 7.22 13.03
CA THR A 91 -3.02 7.83 13.23
C THR A 91 -2.21 7.63 11.96
N LEU A 92 -1.58 8.68 11.45
CA LEU A 92 -0.73 8.60 10.26
C LEU A 92 0.71 8.21 10.65
N ARG A 93 1.41 7.50 9.75
CA ARG A 93 2.83 7.18 9.94
C ARG A 93 3.69 8.45 9.87
N ASP A 94 4.79 8.46 10.62
CA ASP A 94 5.65 9.64 10.80
C ASP A 94 6.85 9.66 9.82
N ASP A 95 6.77 8.91 8.71
CA ASP A 95 7.90 8.69 7.81
C ASP A 95 8.15 9.82 6.81
N GLY A 96 7.47 10.96 6.98
CA GLY A 96 7.71 12.18 6.19
C GLY A 96 7.34 12.05 4.71
N THR A 97 6.73 10.94 4.28
CA THR A 97 6.37 10.74 2.86
C THR A 97 5.32 11.74 2.39
N ILE A 98 4.59 12.37 3.32
CA ILE A 98 3.45 13.22 3.00
C ILE A 98 3.61 14.58 3.68
N ASP A 99 4.04 15.56 2.89
CA ASP A 99 4.00 16.98 3.25
C ASP A 99 2.56 17.48 3.18
N PHE A 100 1.81 17.30 4.27
CA PHE A 100 0.65 18.14 4.49
C PHE A 100 1.17 19.51 4.94
N THR A 101 0.85 20.56 4.19
CA THR A 101 1.16 21.97 4.53
C THR A 101 0.73 22.34 5.95
N GLU A 102 -0.18 21.57 6.55
CA GLU A 102 -0.56 21.61 7.95
C GLU A 102 -0.19 20.28 8.61
N HIS A 103 0.70 20.27 9.62
CA HIS A 103 1.29 19.08 10.27
C HIS A 103 0.28 18.21 11.07
N ARG A 104 -0.85 17.84 10.48
CA ARG A 104 -1.90 17.06 11.15
C ARG A 104 -1.56 15.58 11.08
N LYS A 105 -1.00 15.03 12.16
CA LYS A 105 -0.60 13.61 12.29
C LYS A 105 -1.77 12.63 12.53
N SER A 106 -3.01 13.11 12.57
CA SER A 106 -4.19 12.28 12.81
C SER A 106 -5.38 12.72 11.98
N LEU A 107 -6.09 11.75 11.42
CA LEU A 107 -7.34 11.94 10.68
C LEU A 107 -8.50 11.35 11.48
N THR A 108 -9.56 12.13 11.71
CA THR A 108 -10.79 11.65 12.33
C THR A 108 -11.86 11.50 11.27
N VAL A 109 -12.38 10.29 11.11
CA VAL A 109 -13.47 9.96 10.20
C VAL A 109 -14.72 9.66 11.03
N ARG A 110 -15.82 10.36 10.72
CA ARG A 110 -17.13 10.13 11.34
C ARG A 110 -18.04 9.49 10.31
N LEU A 111 -18.50 8.27 10.57
CA LEU A 111 -19.47 7.59 9.73
C LEU A 111 -20.86 8.06 10.14
N ASN A 112 -21.52 8.82 9.26
CA ASN A 112 -22.92 9.17 9.42
C ASN A 112 -23.78 8.21 8.59
N LEU A 113 -23.94 6.99 9.09
CA LEU A 113 -24.77 5.96 8.46
C LEU A 113 -26.20 6.08 9.01
N ASP A 114 -27.16 6.35 8.13
CA ASP A 114 -28.59 6.26 8.46
C ASP A 114 -29.00 4.76 8.52
N PRO A 115 -29.35 4.23 9.70
CA PRO A 115 -29.67 2.81 9.85
C PRO A 115 -30.86 2.36 9.00
N LYS A 116 -31.78 3.26 8.62
CA LYS A 116 -32.93 2.93 7.76
C LYS A 116 -32.53 2.67 6.31
N LYS A 117 -31.39 3.21 5.85
CA LYS A 117 -30.89 2.99 4.48
C LYS A 117 -30.11 1.68 4.33
N LEU A 118 -29.57 1.12 5.42
CA LEU A 118 -28.80 -0.12 5.38
C LEU A 118 -29.65 -1.40 5.26
N MET A 119 -30.95 -1.34 5.55
CA MET A 119 -31.85 -2.50 5.58
C MET A 119 -32.69 -2.70 4.31
N ARG A 120 -32.51 -1.89 3.27
CA ARG A 120 -33.35 -1.94 2.06
C ARG A 120 -32.79 -2.84 0.94
N ASP A 121 -31.62 -3.44 1.13
CA ASP A 121 -30.91 -4.18 0.06
C ASP A 121 -30.40 -5.56 0.55
N ARG A 122 -31.28 -6.32 1.23
CA ARG A 122 -31.11 -7.75 1.45
C ARG A 122 -32.26 -8.53 0.84
#